data_AF-A0A1N7CL44-F1
#
_entry.id   AF-A0A1N7CL44-F1
#
_cell.length_a   1.000
_cell.length_b   1.000
_cell.length_c   1.000
_cell.angle_alpha   90.00
_cell.angle_beta   90.00
_cell.angle_gamma   90.00
#
_symmetry.space_group_name_H-M   'P 1'
#
loop_
_entity.id
_entity.type
_entity.pdbx_description
1 polymer ?
#
loop_
_entity_poly.entity_id
_entity_poly.type
_entity_poly.pdbx_seq_one_letter_code
_entity_poly.pdbx_strand_id
1 'polypeptide(L)'
;MQLGKTQTLTISEKINSGWILVDESGEKAFLPKIFIQDEKEIGEEVEVFVYQDDDKLKATTEIPLAEVGEFAVMSCVQSLPSGAFMDWGIIKDLFIPYKQQKTKIIEGKRYLVYIYVDEDMELITGTTKFKRNPQYDDLPFKKGDKVDLIMMNESELGWNVIINKEYIGLIYASDVFKKLYPLSEETGYIKTIREDGKIDISLQPEGFENIDEFKQKILNKLEENYGLLYVSDKSSPEEIKDELQMSKKNFKKAIGGLYKDKIIDISDDKIKLL
;
A
#
# COMPACT_ATOMS: atom_id res chain seq x y z
N MET A 1 7.95 21.53 -17.14
CA MET A 1 6.98 20.41 -17.12
C MET A 1 7.38 19.38 -16.06
N GLN A 2 6.45 18.64 -15.47
CA GLN A 2 6.78 17.60 -14.48
C GLN A 2 6.89 16.22 -15.16
N LEU A 3 8.11 15.68 -15.24
CA LEU A 3 8.37 14.37 -15.83
C LEU A 3 7.86 13.23 -14.95
N GLY A 4 7.15 12.28 -15.56
CA GLY A 4 6.63 11.10 -14.90
C GLY A 4 5.54 11.43 -13.87
N LYS A 5 4.79 12.52 -14.11
CA LYS A 5 3.69 13.01 -13.28
C LYS A 5 2.46 13.29 -14.13
N THR A 6 1.28 13.07 -13.54
CA THR A 6 0.02 13.54 -14.09
C THR A 6 -0.15 15.02 -13.80
N GLN A 7 -0.53 15.78 -14.82
CA GLN A 7 -0.64 17.23 -14.75
C GLN A 7 -1.56 17.75 -15.83
N THR A 8 -2.04 18.98 -15.65
CA THR A 8 -2.90 19.64 -16.63
C THR A 8 -2.05 20.47 -17.59
N LEU A 9 -2.22 20.24 -18.89
CA LEU A 9 -1.54 20.98 -19.96
C LEU A 9 -2.54 21.60 -20.93
N THR A 10 -2.16 22.69 -21.58
CA THR A 10 -3.01 23.41 -22.55
C THR A 10 -2.73 22.94 -23.98
N ILE A 11 -3.77 22.74 -24.79
CA ILE A 11 -3.64 22.42 -26.21
C ILE A 11 -3.14 23.65 -26.98
N SER A 12 -1.89 23.62 -27.46
CA SER A 12 -1.34 24.72 -28.27
C SER A 12 -1.62 24.54 -29.76
N GLU A 13 -1.55 23.30 -30.26
CA GLU A 13 -1.69 23.00 -31.68
C GLU A 13 -2.36 21.63 -31.87
N LYS A 14 -3.19 21.51 -32.92
CA LYS A 14 -3.75 20.23 -33.37
C LYS A 14 -3.15 19.84 -34.71
N ILE A 15 -2.64 18.62 -34.81
CA ILE A 15 -2.14 18.03 -36.05
C ILE A 15 -2.83 16.69 -36.32
N ASN A 16 -2.69 16.15 -37.53
CA ASN A 16 -3.39 14.93 -37.92
C ASN A 16 -3.06 13.72 -37.01
N SER A 17 -1.86 13.68 -36.45
CA SER A 17 -1.38 12.58 -35.60
C SER A 17 -1.71 12.74 -34.12
N GLY A 18 -2.22 13.90 -33.68
CA GLY A 18 -2.48 14.17 -32.26
C GLY A 18 -2.42 15.65 -31.90
N TRP A 19 -2.26 15.96 -30.62
CA TRP A 19 -2.19 17.32 -30.11
C TRP A 19 -0.78 17.64 -29.57
N ILE A 20 -0.37 18.89 -29.72
CA ILE A 20 0.78 19.45 -29.03
C ILE A 20 0.25 20.19 -27.80
N LEU A 21 0.71 19.76 -26.64
CA LEU A 21 0.35 20.32 -25.34
C LEU A 21 1.52 21.15 -24.83
N VAL A 22 1.21 22.24 -24.12
CA VAL A 22 2.18 23.12 -23.48
C VAL A 22 1.89 23.30 -22.00
N ASP A 23 2.94 23.45 -21.21
CA ASP A 23 2.82 23.96 -19.84
C ASP A 23 2.95 25.50 -19.79
N GLU A 24 2.86 26.08 -18.59
CA GLU A 24 2.97 27.53 -18.38
C GLU A 24 4.32 28.12 -18.81
N SER A 25 5.38 27.30 -18.86
CA SER A 25 6.72 27.71 -19.29
C SER A 25 6.92 27.62 -20.81
N GLY A 26 5.96 27.06 -21.53
CA GLY A 26 6.00 26.85 -22.97
C GLY A 26 6.73 25.56 -23.39
N GLU A 27 7.07 24.68 -22.44
CA GLU A 27 7.61 23.36 -22.74
C GLU A 27 6.53 22.49 -23.40
N LYS A 28 6.91 21.70 -24.42
CA LYS A 28 5.97 20.97 -25.29
C LYS A 28 6.00 19.46 -25.02
N ALA A 29 4.81 18.86 -24.96
CA ALA A 29 4.63 17.40 -25.01
C ALA A 29 3.63 17.02 -26.11
N PHE A 30 3.87 15.89 -26.77
CA PHE A 30 2.97 15.38 -27.81
C PHE A 30 1.99 14.35 -27.22
N LEU A 31 0.68 14.56 -27.41
CA LEU A 31 -0.39 13.62 -27.11
C LEU A 31 -0.85 12.91 -28.41
N PRO A 32 -0.50 11.63 -28.62
CA PRO A 32 -0.95 10.87 -29.77
C PRO A 32 -2.47 10.77 -29.89
N LYS A 33 -2.98 10.78 -31.12
CA LYS A 33 -4.43 10.73 -31.42
C LYS A 33 -5.14 9.52 -30.80
N ILE A 34 -4.45 8.39 -30.64
CA ILE A 34 -5.01 7.17 -30.06
C ILE A 34 -5.45 7.34 -28.58
N PHE A 35 -4.89 8.33 -27.87
CA PHE A 35 -5.22 8.62 -26.47
C PHE A 35 -6.22 9.77 -26.32
N ILE A 36 -6.76 10.30 -27.41
CA ILE A 36 -7.75 11.37 -27.35
C ILE A 36 -9.13 10.73 -27.22
N GLN A 37 -9.77 10.89 -26.07
CA GLN A 37 -11.11 10.34 -25.80
C GLN A 37 -12.21 11.27 -26.33
N ASP A 38 -12.09 12.57 -26.05
CA ASP A 38 -13.02 13.61 -26.46
C ASP A 38 -12.30 14.69 -27.24
N GLU A 39 -12.93 15.24 -28.29
CA GLU A 39 -12.38 16.37 -29.04
C GLU A 39 -12.51 17.66 -28.20
N LYS A 40 -11.42 18.41 -28.07
CA LYS A 40 -11.33 19.67 -27.30
C LYS A 40 -10.69 20.75 -28.12
N GLU A 41 -11.04 22.02 -27.98
CA GLU A 41 -10.49 23.08 -28.82
C GLU A 41 -9.07 23.54 -28.42
N ILE A 42 -8.38 24.22 -29.34
CA ILE A 42 -7.09 24.85 -29.03
C ILE A 42 -7.30 25.89 -27.92
N GLY A 43 -6.41 25.88 -26.93
CA GLY A 43 -6.51 26.70 -25.72
C GLY A 43 -7.22 26.01 -24.56
N GLU A 44 -7.84 24.85 -24.75
CA GLU A 44 -8.40 24.06 -23.66
C GLU A 44 -7.35 23.22 -22.93
N GLU A 45 -7.67 22.88 -21.68
CA GLU A 45 -6.83 22.10 -20.78
C GLU A 45 -7.15 20.61 -20.82
N VAL A 46 -6.11 19.79 -20.65
CA VAL A 46 -6.19 18.33 -20.62
C VAL A 46 -5.28 17.81 -19.51
N GLU A 47 -5.84 16.97 -18.65
CA GLU A 47 -5.06 16.20 -17.67
C GLU A 47 -4.40 15.01 -18.38
N VAL A 48 -3.07 14.94 -18.29
CA VAL A 48 -2.26 13.93 -18.97
C VAL A 48 -1.09 13.50 -18.09
N PHE A 49 -0.69 12.23 -18.24
CA PHE A 49 0.56 11.73 -17.74
C PHE A 49 1.69 12.03 -18.72
N VAL A 50 2.75 12.69 -18.27
CA VAL A 50 3.92 13.04 -19.11
C VAL A 50 5.06 12.05 -18.91
N TYR A 51 5.58 11.52 -20.01
CA TYR A 51 6.66 10.54 -20.01
C TYR A 51 7.64 10.79 -21.16
N GLN A 52 8.81 10.17 -21.11
CA GLN A 52 9.82 10.26 -22.17
C GLN A 52 9.76 9.07 -23.12
N ASP A 53 9.87 9.35 -24.41
CA ASP A 53 10.03 8.35 -25.44
C ASP A 53 10.94 8.86 -26.56
N ASP A 54 12.00 8.10 -26.86
CA ASP A 54 13.08 8.50 -27.78
C ASP A 54 13.56 9.95 -27.56
N ASP A 55 13.94 10.27 -26.32
CA ASP A 55 14.42 11.60 -25.86
C ASP A 55 13.44 12.77 -26.09
N LYS A 56 12.14 12.47 -26.28
CA LYS A 56 11.08 13.48 -26.43
C LYS A 56 10.01 13.30 -25.37
N LEU A 57 9.46 14.42 -24.91
CA LEU A 57 8.29 14.42 -24.03
C LEU A 57 7.04 14.02 -24.81
N LYS A 58 6.36 13.00 -24.30
CA LYS A 58 5.06 12.55 -24.73
C LYS A 58 4.08 12.65 -23.58
N ALA A 59 2.81 12.71 -23.93
CA ALA A 59 1.69 12.72 -23.02
C ALA A 59 0.74 11.57 -23.37
N THR A 60 0.07 11.02 -22.36
CA THR A 60 -1.01 10.04 -22.52
C THR A 60 -2.13 10.33 -21.53
N THR A 61 -3.36 9.96 -21.87
CA THR A 61 -4.49 9.95 -20.91
C THR A 61 -4.64 8.59 -20.22
N GLU A 62 -3.76 7.64 -20.53
CA GLU A 62 -3.67 6.39 -19.78
C GLU A 62 -3.19 6.67 -18.35
N ILE A 63 -3.65 5.86 -17.41
CA ILE A 63 -3.32 6.01 -15.99
C ILE A 63 -2.19 5.03 -15.66
N PRO A 64 -0.98 5.51 -15.29
CA PRO A 64 0.11 4.62 -14.93
C PRO A 64 -0.17 3.90 -13.60
N LEU A 65 0.47 2.77 -13.38
CA LEU A 65 0.40 2.04 -12.10
C LEU A 65 1.01 2.84 -10.94
N ALA A 66 2.02 3.67 -11.23
CA ALA A 66 2.66 4.59 -10.29
C ALA A 66 3.33 5.73 -11.06
N GLU A 67 3.52 6.86 -10.39
CA GLU A 67 4.25 8.02 -10.87
C GLU A 67 5.69 8.06 -10.36
N VAL A 68 6.51 8.99 -10.88
CA VAL A 68 7.82 9.30 -10.28
C VAL A 68 7.64 9.68 -8.80
N GLY A 69 8.46 9.09 -7.93
CA GLY A 69 8.34 9.23 -6.48
C GLY A 69 7.45 8.18 -5.83
N GLU A 70 6.80 7.32 -6.61
CA GLU A 70 5.91 6.29 -6.10
C GLU A 70 6.47 4.86 -6.30
N PHE A 71 5.89 3.95 -5.53
CA PHE A 71 6.07 2.51 -5.62
C PHE A 71 4.85 1.85 -6.27
N ALA A 72 5.07 0.83 -7.10
CA ALA A 72 4.02 -0.06 -7.57
C ALA A 72 4.52 -1.50 -7.75
N VAL A 73 3.57 -2.43 -7.76
CA VAL A 73 3.84 -3.82 -8.17
C VAL A 73 3.68 -3.93 -9.68
N MET A 74 4.77 -4.20 -10.39
CA MET A 74 4.79 -4.30 -11.85
C MET A 74 5.21 -5.70 -12.30
N SER A 75 4.65 -6.14 -13.43
CA SER A 75 5.06 -7.38 -14.10
C SER A 75 6.22 -7.11 -15.05
N CYS A 76 7.22 -7.99 -15.09
CA CYS A 76 8.29 -7.90 -16.08
C CYS A 76 7.79 -8.37 -17.45
N VAL A 77 7.78 -7.47 -18.43
CA VAL A 77 7.42 -7.75 -19.82
C VAL A 77 8.58 -8.39 -20.56
N GLN A 78 9.82 -7.93 -20.31
CA GLN A 78 11.01 -8.45 -20.96
C GLN A 78 12.26 -8.31 -20.08
N SER A 79 13.11 -9.33 -20.05
CA SER A 79 14.40 -9.30 -19.36
C SER A 79 15.57 -9.38 -20.34
N LEU A 80 16.51 -8.43 -20.26
CA LEU A 80 17.70 -8.33 -21.11
C LEU A 80 18.98 -8.28 -20.25
N PRO A 81 20.18 -8.47 -20.85
CA PRO A 81 21.44 -8.30 -20.13
C PRO A 81 21.65 -6.88 -19.56
N SER A 82 21.10 -5.85 -20.21
CA SER A 82 21.22 -4.44 -19.80
C SER A 82 20.27 -4.07 -18.65
N GLY A 83 19.15 -4.77 -18.51
CA GLY A 83 18.07 -4.41 -17.59
C GLY A 83 16.79 -5.18 -17.87
N ALA A 84 15.66 -4.67 -17.39
CA ALA A 84 14.35 -5.26 -17.62
C ALA A 84 13.32 -4.18 -17.92
N PHE A 85 12.31 -4.53 -18.71
CA PHE A 85 11.15 -3.69 -19.01
C PHE A 85 9.97 -4.16 -18.18
N MET A 86 9.37 -3.23 -17.44
CA MET A 86 8.27 -3.47 -16.52
C MET A 86 7.00 -2.83 -17.07
N ASP A 87 5.88 -3.57 -17.00
CA ASP A 87 4.57 -3.05 -17.36
C ASP A 87 4.22 -1.87 -16.44
N TRP A 88 4.18 -0.68 -17.00
CA TRP A 88 3.91 0.57 -16.29
C TRP A 88 2.41 0.91 -16.26
N GLY A 89 1.56 0.15 -16.95
CA GLY A 89 0.13 0.44 -17.11
C GLY A 89 -0.20 1.48 -18.18
N ILE A 90 0.81 1.94 -18.93
CA ILE A 90 0.66 2.81 -20.11
C ILE A 90 1.31 2.12 -21.32
N ILE A 91 1.16 2.67 -22.52
CA ILE A 91 1.74 2.11 -23.76
C ILE A 91 3.26 1.86 -23.70
N LYS A 92 3.98 2.55 -22.80
CA LYS A 92 5.42 2.45 -22.64
C LYS A 92 5.77 1.68 -21.37
N ASP A 93 6.60 0.65 -21.53
CA ASP A 93 7.19 -0.07 -20.41
C ASP A 93 8.27 0.78 -19.70
N LEU A 94 8.35 0.64 -18.38
CA LEU A 94 9.37 1.26 -17.55
C LEU A 94 10.66 0.43 -17.57
N PHE A 95 11.77 1.02 -17.99
CA PHE A 95 13.07 0.34 -17.98
C PHE A 95 13.71 0.40 -16.59
N ILE A 96 14.23 -0.74 -16.11
CA ILE A 96 15.02 -0.89 -14.89
C ILE A 96 16.41 -1.40 -15.24
N PRO A 97 17.46 -0.56 -15.16
CA PRO A 97 18.84 -0.96 -15.39
C PRO A 97 19.26 -2.12 -14.50
N TYR A 98 20.11 -3.02 -15.00
CA TYR A 98 20.60 -4.16 -14.22
C TYR A 98 21.22 -3.75 -12.88
N LYS A 99 21.93 -2.61 -12.84
CA LYS A 99 22.52 -2.05 -11.61
C LYS A 99 21.49 -1.63 -10.56
N GLN A 100 20.25 -1.36 -10.95
CA GLN A 100 19.12 -1.00 -10.09
C GLN A 100 18.25 -2.21 -9.69
N GLN A 101 18.65 -3.42 -10.08
CA GLN A 101 17.94 -4.66 -9.72
C GLN A 101 18.55 -5.30 -8.47
N LYS A 102 17.78 -5.41 -7.38
CA LYS A 102 18.24 -6.06 -6.14
C LYS A 102 18.63 -7.52 -6.38
N THR A 103 17.82 -8.19 -7.20
CA THR A 103 18.05 -9.52 -7.77
C THR A 103 17.66 -9.47 -9.23
N LYS A 104 18.26 -10.32 -10.07
CA LYS A 104 17.90 -10.39 -11.49
C LYS A 104 16.39 -10.52 -11.67
N ILE A 105 15.80 -9.59 -12.41
CA ILE A 105 14.39 -9.58 -12.77
C ILE A 105 14.15 -10.65 -13.85
N ILE A 106 13.10 -11.44 -13.65
CA ILE A 106 12.71 -12.56 -14.52
C ILE A 106 11.40 -12.19 -15.21
N GLU A 107 11.38 -12.40 -16.52
CA GLU A 107 10.19 -12.20 -17.36
C GLU A 107 8.96 -12.94 -16.83
N GLY A 108 7.80 -12.30 -16.90
CA GLY A 108 6.52 -12.81 -16.41
C GLY A 108 6.35 -12.80 -14.89
N LYS A 109 7.36 -12.40 -14.10
CA LYS A 109 7.23 -12.27 -12.64
C LYS A 109 6.91 -10.83 -12.22
N ARG A 110 6.33 -10.70 -11.03
CA ARG A 110 5.96 -9.42 -10.41
C ARG A 110 7.02 -8.95 -9.41
N TYR A 111 7.26 -7.64 -9.36
CA TYR A 111 8.23 -7.00 -8.49
C TYR A 111 7.67 -5.69 -7.93
N LEU A 112 8.05 -5.36 -6.71
CA LEU A 112 7.86 -4.01 -6.17
C LEU A 112 8.95 -3.10 -6.75
N VAL A 113 8.52 -2.05 -7.43
CA VAL A 113 9.37 -1.09 -8.15
C VAL A 113 9.14 0.30 -7.57
N TYR A 114 10.21 1.06 -7.34
CA TYR A 114 10.17 2.50 -7.07
C TYR A 114 10.58 3.26 -8.33
N ILE A 115 9.82 4.29 -8.71
CA ILE A 115 10.07 5.09 -9.92
C ILE A 115 10.77 6.38 -9.56
N TYR A 116 11.82 6.73 -10.30
CA TYR A 116 12.58 7.95 -10.09
C TYR A 116 13.12 8.50 -11.41
N VAL A 117 13.57 9.75 -11.40
CA VAL A 117 14.33 10.33 -12.51
C VAL A 117 15.81 10.17 -12.19
N ASP A 118 16.54 9.50 -13.08
CA ASP A 118 17.99 9.41 -13.01
C ASP A 118 18.59 10.78 -13.36
N GLU A 119 19.21 11.45 -12.39
CA GLU A 119 19.70 12.83 -12.54
C GLU A 119 20.83 12.95 -13.56
N ASP A 120 21.66 11.91 -13.71
CA ASP A 120 22.79 11.93 -14.66
C ASP A 120 22.30 11.81 -16.10
N MET A 121 21.23 11.04 -16.33
CA MET A 121 20.68 10.78 -17.65
C MET A 121 19.44 11.63 -17.98
N GLU A 122 18.86 12.30 -16.99
CA GLU A 122 17.56 12.97 -17.05
C GLU A 122 16.44 12.05 -17.57
N LEU A 123 16.51 10.75 -17.24
CA LEU A 123 15.58 9.72 -17.72
C LEU A 123 14.72 9.15 -16.58
N ILE A 124 13.43 8.96 -16.85
CA ILE A 124 12.56 8.21 -15.94
C ILE A 124 12.94 6.72 -15.98
N THR A 125 13.18 6.15 -14.81
CA THR A 125 13.55 4.76 -14.65
C THR A 125 12.99 4.19 -13.33
N GLY A 126 13.16 2.89 -13.13
CA GLY A 126 12.75 2.20 -11.90
C GLY A 126 13.91 1.55 -11.17
N THR A 127 13.69 1.22 -9.90
CA THR A 127 14.60 0.42 -9.09
C THR A 127 13.84 -0.57 -8.21
N THR A 128 14.46 -1.72 -7.97
CA THR A 128 14.03 -2.66 -6.91
C THR A 128 14.99 -2.63 -5.72
N LYS A 129 15.97 -1.71 -5.75
CA LYS A 129 16.93 -1.42 -4.69
C LYS A 129 16.55 -0.12 -3.99
N PHE A 130 15.77 -0.23 -2.93
CA PHE A 130 15.43 0.88 -2.06
C PHE A 130 15.82 0.59 -0.61
N LYS A 131 16.00 1.65 0.18
CA LYS A 131 16.27 1.54 1.62
C LYS A 131 15.07 0.90 2.30
N ARG A 132 15.31 -0.03 3.23
CA ARG A 132 14.22 -0.70 3.95
C ARG A 132 13.62 0.15 5.07
N ASN A 133 14.44 1.00 5.70
CA ASN A 133 14.04 1.80 6.86
C ASN A 133 14.38 3.28 6.60
N PRO A 134 13.72 3.92 5.63
CA PRO A 134 13.81 5.37 5.47
C PRO A 134 13.26 6.08 6.71
N GLN A 135 13.78 7.28 6.94
CA GLN A 135 13.24 8.23 7.91
C GLN A 135 12.57 9.34 7.12
N TYR A 136 11.38 9.72 7.54
CA TYR A 136 10.58 10.74 6.89
C TYR A 136 10.35 11.91 7.83
N ASP A 137 10.48 13.11 7.30
CA ASP A 137 10.09 14.35 7.94
C ASP A 137 8.77 14.84 7.33
N ASP A 138 8.00 15.65 8.06
CA ASP A 138 6.79 16.31 7.58
C ASP A 138 5.75 15.38 6.91
N LEU A 139 5.50 14.24 7.54
CA LEU A 139 4.51 13.27 7.05
C LEU A 139 3.09 13.86 7.01
N PRO A 140 2.32 13.63 5.93
CA PRO A 140 0.97 14.17 5.76
C PRO A 140 -0.11 13.41 6.56
N PHE A 141 0.32 12.58 7.53
CA PHE A 141 -0.51 11.62 8.22
C PHE A 141 -0.77 12.01 9.66
N LYS A 142 -1.90 11.56 10.19
CA LYS A 142 -2.25 11.58 11.61
C LYS A 142 -2.57 10.18 12.08
N LYS A 143 -2.43 9.97 13.39
CA LYS A 143 -2.85 8.74 14.04
C LYS A 143 -4.32 8.45 13.71
N GLY A 144 -4.61 7.21 13.31
CA GLY A 144 -5.93 6.72 12.94
C GLY A 144 -6.30 6.92 11.47
N ASP A 145 -5.50 7.64 10.68
CA ASP A 145 -5.77 7.82 9.26
C ASP A 145 -5.78 6.47 8.53
N LYS A 146 -6.78 6.29 7.66
CA LYS A 146 -6.90 5.12 6.80
C LYS A 146 -5.95 5.27 5.62
N VAL A 147 -5.20 4.22 5.31
CA VAL A 147 -4.19 4.21 4.25
C VAL A 147 -4.25 2.93 3.42
N ASP A 148 -3.85 3.04 2.16
CA ASP A 148 -3.68 1.91 1.26
C ASP A 148 -2.26 1.35 1.40
N LEU A 149 -2.15 0.03 1.41
CA LEU A 149 -0.90 -0.66 1.68
C LEU A 149 -0.53 -1.60 0.54
N ILE A 150 0.77 -1.68 0.25
CA ILE A 150 1.36 -2.77 -0.54
C ILE A 150 2.28 -3.57 0.38
N MET A 151 1.99 -4.85 0.54
CA MET A 151 2.80 -5.75 1.35
C MET A 151 4.17 -5.97 0.69
N MET A 152 5.27 -5.63 1.36
CA MET A 152 6.61 -5.75 0.78
C MET A 152 7.22 -7.13 1.09
N ASN A 153 7.59 -7.32 2.36
CA ASN A 153 8.22 -8.54 2.86
C ASN A 153 8.04 -8.64 4.37
N GLU A 154 8.04 -9.88 4.84
CA GLU A 154 8.14 -10.21 6.26
C GLU A 154 9.58 -9.99 6.78
N SER A 155 9.67 -9.67 8.06
CA SER A 155 10.89 -9.47 8.84
C SER A 155 10.65 -9.98 10.26
N GLU A 156 11.69 -10.03 11.10
CA GLU A 156 11.56 -10.50 12.49
C GLU A 156 10.59 -9.66 13.34
N LEU A 157 10.43 -8.37 13.03
CA LEU A 157 9.51 -7.48 13.75
C LEU A 157 8.06 -7.60 13.26
N GLY A 158 7.85 -8.16 12.07
CA GLY A 158 6.56 -8.15 11.36
C GLY A 158 6.72 -7.80 9.88
N TRP A 159 5.75 -7.12 9.30
CA TRP A 159 5.66 -6.88 7.86
C TRP A 159 6.03 -5.45 7.47
N ASN A 160 6.99 -5.32 6.55
CA ASN A 160 7.26 -4.04 5.89
C ASN A 160 6.20 -3.81 4.82
N VAL A 161 5.67 -2.59 4.77
CA VAL A 161 4.59 -2.19 3.86
C VAL A 161 4.91 -0.87 3.19
N ILE A 162 4.46 -0.68 1.95
CA ILE A 162 4.36 0.65 1.35
C ILE A 162 3.02 1.25 1.72
N ILE A 163 3.01 2.51 2.13
CA ILE A 163 1.83 3.30 2.50
C ILE A 163 1.58 4.31 1.38
N ASN A 164 0.36 4.30 0.82
CA ASN A 164 -0.09 5.22 -0.23
C ASN A 164 0.95 5.38 -1.35
N LYS A 165 1.59 4.28 -1.75
CA LYS A 165 2.64 4.22 -2.76
C LYS A 165 3.90 5.06 -2.49
N GLU A 166 4.06 5.77 -1.37
CA GLU A 166 5.19 6.70 -1.19
C GLU A 166 6.08 6.35 0.00
N TYR A 167 5.48 5.90 1.10
CA TYR A 167 6.17 5.76 2.38
C TYR A 167 6.35 4.30 2.77
N ILE A 168 7.41 3.98 3.52
CA ILE A 168 7.61 2.65 4.10
C ILE A 168 7.18 2.66 5.56
N GLY A 169 6.33 1.71 5.94
CA GLY A 169 5.90 1.47 7.31
C GLY A 169 6.09 0.02 7.75
N LEU A 170 5.72 -0.24 9.01
CA LEU A 170 5.82 -1.56 9.64
C LEU A 170 4.49 -1.94 10.31
N ILE A 171 4.00 -3.14 10.02
CA ILE A 171 2.97 -3.81 10.82
C ILE A 171 3.68 -4.79 11.73
N TYR A 172 3.48 -4.66 13.04
CA TYR A 172 4.09 -5.58 14.01
C TYR A 172 3.51 -6.98 13.90
N ALA A 173 4.33 -8.02 14.11
CA ALA A 173 3.86 -9.41 14.09
C ALA A 173 2.70 -9.66 15.07
N SER A 174 2.68 -8.96 16.21
CA SER A 174 1.59 -9.01 17.19
C SER A 174 0.26 -8.45 16.67
N ASP A 175 0.29 -7.62 15.62
CA ASP A 175 -0.87 -6.96 15.04
C ASP A 175 -1.36 -7.67 13.75
N VAL A 176 -0.77 -8.82 13.41
CA VAL A 176 -1.12 -9.61 12.21
C VAL A 176 -2.01 -10.79 12.61
N PHE A 177 -3.33 -10.61 12.43
CA PHE A 177 -4.35 -11.63 12.74
C PHE A 177 -4.88 -12.38 11.52
N LYS A 178 -4.26 -12.17 10.35
CA LYS A 178 -4.61 -12.83 9.10
C LYS A 178 -3.37 -13.18 8.31
N LYS A 179 -3.50 -14.12 7.37
CA LYS A 179 -2.42 -14.45 6.46
C LYS A 179 -2.22 -13.31 5.45
N LEU A 180 -0.98 -12.83 5.37
CA LEU A 180 -0.54 -11.80 4.42
C LEU A 180 0.36 -12.44 3.36
N TYR A 181 0.41 -11.82 2.19
CA TYR A 181 1.19 -12.30 1.06
C TYR A 181 2.06 -11.17 0.51
N PRO A 182 3.33 -11.41 0.14
CA PRO A 182 4.13 -10.38 -0.50
C PRO A 182 3.47 -9.89 -1.80
N LEU A 183 3.57 -8.59 -2.06
CA LEU A 183 3.01 -7.88 -3.21
C LEU A 183 1.47 -7.86 -3.26
N SER A 184 0.77 -8.26 -2.20
CA SER A 184 -0.67 -8.05 -2.08
C SER A 184 -0.99 -6.63 -1.61
N GLU A 185 -2.18 -6.17 -1.96
CA GLU A 185 -2.72 -4.89 -1.47
C GLU A 185 -3.59 -5.11 -0.24
N GLU A 186 -3.55 -4.16 0.67
CA GLU A 186 -4.32 -4.16 1.91
C GLU A 186 -4.75 -2.75 2.28
N THR A 187 -5.72 -2.66 3.19
CA THR A 187 -6.04 -1.40 3.87
C THR A 187 -5.52 -1.46 5.30
N GLY A 188 -4.89 -0.38 5.75
CA GLY A 188 -4.48 -0.23 7.15
C GLY A 188 -4.77 1.15 7.71
N TYR A 189 -4.27 1.36 8.91
CA TYR A 189 -4.46 2.59 9.67
C TYR A 189 -3.13 3.01 10.31
N ILE A 190 -2.85 4.30 10.32
CA ILE A 190 -1.67 4.86 10.99
C ILE A 190 -1.81 4.62 12.49
N LYS A 191 -0.98 3.74 13.06
CA LYS A 191 -0.99 3.41 14.48
C LYS A 191 -0.19 4.43 15.28
N THR A 192 1.05 4.67 14.84
CA THR A 192 1.96 5.62 15.49
C THR A 192 2.92 6.19 14.44
N ILE A 193 3.14 7.51 14.48
CA ILE A 193 4.26 8.15 13.81
C ILE A 193 5.31 8.42 14.90
N ARG A 194 6.49 7.84 14.74
CA ARG A 194 7.54 7.90 15.76
C ARG A 194 8.37 9.17 15.62
N GLU A 195 9.03 9.56 16.71
CA GLU A 195 9.97 10.69 16.72
C GLU A 195 11.13 10.52 15.72
N ASP A 196 11.49 9.27 15.37
CA ASP A 196 12.53 8.96 14.39
C ASP A 196 12.02 8.89 12.93
N GLY A 197 10.79 9.34 12.68
CA GLY A 197 10.18 9.40 11.34
C GLY A 197 9.65 8.06 10.82
N LYS A 198 9.67 6.99 11.62
CA LYS A 198 9.11 5.69 11.24
C LYS A 198 7.61 5.63 11.49
N ILE A 199 6.93 4.82 10.68
CA ILE A 199 5.47 4.71 10.69
C ILE A 199 5.07 3.28 11.07
N ASP A 200 4.35 3.16 12.17
CA ASP A 200 3.71 1.91 12.58
C ASP A 200 2.29 1.87 12.04
N ILE A 201 1.89 0.71 11.52
CA ILE A 201 0.60 0.48 10.88
C ILE A 201 -0.16 -0.63 11.61
N SER A 202 -1.48 -0.45 11.72
CA SER A 202 -2.41 -1.48 12.16
C SER A 202 -3.30 -1.92 11.00
N LEU A 203 -3.65 -3.20 10.93
CA LEU A 203 -4.63 -3.71 9.96
C LEU A 203 -6.09 -3.47 10.42
N GLN A 204 -6.27 -2.87 11.58
CA GLN A 204 -7.57 -2.58 12.18
C GLN A 204 -7.64 -1.14 12.69
N PRO A 205 -8.85 -0.54 12.74
CA PRO A 205 -9.04 0.76 13.34
C PRO A 205 -8.66 0.77 14.84
N GLU A 206 -8.24 1.93 15.34
CA GLU A 206 -7.95 2.11 16.75
C GLU A 206 -9.17 1.73 17.63
N GLY A 207 -8.93 0.98 18.72
CA GLY A 207 -9.97 0.46 19.60
C GLY A 207 -10.61 -0.88 19.17
N PHE A 208 -10.19 -1.43 18.02
CA PHE A 208 -10.41 -2.84 17.66
C PHE A 208 -9.24 -3.74 18.05
N GLU A 209 -8.01 -3.21 18.15
CA GLU A 209 -6.80 -3.98 18.51
C GLU A 209 -6.95 -4.82 19.79
N ASN A 210 -7.62 -4.25 20.79
CA ASN A 210 -7.88 -4.93 22.05
C ASN A 210 -8.85 -6.12 21.89
N ILE A 211 -9.84 -6.05 21.00
CA ILE A 211 -10.88 -7.08 20.91
C ILE A 211 -10.26 -8.39 20.49
N ASP A 212 -9.42 -8.39 19.45
CA ASP A 212 -8.85 -9.64 18.92
C ASP A 212 -7.77 -10.21 19.83
N GLU A 213 -6.95 -9.38 20.51
CA GLU A 213 -6.06 -9.86 21.57
C GLU A 213 -6.86 -10.51 22.71
N PHE A 214 -7.95 -9.88 23.16
CA PHE A 214 -8.80 -10.45 24.21
C PHE A 214 -9.54 -11.70 23.72
N LYS A 215 -9.97 -11.76 22.45
CA LYS A 215 -10.54 -12.98 21.86
C LYS A 215 -9.51 -14.10 21.87
N GLN A 216 -8.29 -13.84 21.41
CA GLN A 216 -7.23 -14.84 21.37
C GLN A 216 -6.85 -15.32 22.77
N LYS A 217 -6.77 -14.41 23.75
CA LYS A 217 -6.52 -14.75 25.15
C LYS A 217 -7.62 -15.64 25.72
N ILE A 218 -8.89 -15.36 25.39
CA ILE A 218 -10.03 -16.19 25.79
C ILE A 218 -9.96 -17.56 25.11
N LEU A 219 -9.62 -17.64 23.83
CA LEU A 219 -9.48 -18.90 23.09
C LEU A 219 -8.35 -19.76 23.67
N ASN A 220 -7.17 -19.20 23.88
CA ASN A 220 -6.05 -19.92 24.49
C ASN A 220 -6.45 -20.46 25.88
N LYS A 221 -7.12 -19.63 26.69
CA LYS A 221 -7.58 -20.04 28.02
C LYS A 221 -8.66 -21.12 27.96
N LEU A 222 -9.56 -21.06 26.98
CA LEU A 222 -10.54 -22.11 26.70
C LEU A 222 -9.84 -23.42 26.32
N GLU A 223 -8.87 -23.38 25.42
CA GLU A 223 -8.10 -24.56 25.00
C GLU A 223 -7.34 -25.20 26.16
N GLU A 224 -6.68 -24.39 27.01
CA GLU A 224 -6.02 -24.85 28.25
C GLU A 224 -6.99 -25.55 29.22
N ASN A 225 -8.27 -25.17 29.20
CA ASN A 225 -9.31 -25.71 30.07
C ASN A 225 -10.28 -26.65 29.33
N TYR A 226 -9.78 -27.37 28.32
CA TYR A 226 -10.54 -28.38 27.57
C TYR A 226 -11.83 -27.86 26.94
N GLY A 227 -11.80 -26.62 26.47
CA GLY A 227 -12.89 -25.93 25.79
C GLY A 227 -13.97 -25.38 26.73
N LEU A 228 -13.71 -25.23 28.04
CA LEU A 228 -14.70 -24.76 28.99
C LEU A 228 -14.13 -23.78 30.01
N LEU A 229 -14.78 -22.63 30.19
CA LEU A 229 -14.46 -21.69 31.27
C LEU A 229 -15.73 -21.31 32.03
N TYR A 230 -15.67 -21.36 33.36
CA TYR A 230 -16.75 -20.98 34.27
C TYR A 230 -16.79 -19.48 34.53
N VAL A 231 -16.74 -18.71 33.45
CA VAL A 231 -16.97 -17.26 33.44
C VAL A 231 -17.90 -16.90 32.30
N SER A 232 -18.81 -15.96 32.51
CA SER A 232 -19.78 -15.49 31.52
C SER A 232 -19.93 -13.97 31.56
N ASP A 233 -20.75 -13.41 30.67
CA ASP A 233 -21.03 -11.98 30.64
C ASP A 233 -21.72 -11.47 31.93
N LYS A 234 -22.25 -12.39 32.75
CA LYS A 234 -22.85 -12.15 34.07
C LYS A 234 -21.83 -12.15 35.21
N SER A 235 -20.66 -12.80 35.05
CA SER A 235 -19.60 -12.86 36.06
C SER A 235 -19.13 -11.47 36.53
N SER A 236 -18.66 -11.39 37.77
CA SER A 236 -18.23 -10.13 38.36
C SER A 236 -16.98 -9.57 37.66
N PRO A 237 -16.73 -8.25 37.70
CA PRO A 237 -15.50 -7.68 37.18
C PRO A 237 -14.22 -8.27 37.81
N GLU A 238 -14.29 -8.66 39.08
CA GLU A 238 -13.18 -9.27 39.83
C GLU A 238 -12.92 -10.69 39.32
N GLU A 239 -13.94 -11.52 39.17
CA GLU A 239 -13.83 -12.88 38.61
C GLU A 239 -13.21 -12.89 37.21
N ILE A 240 -13.68 -12.00 36.32
CA ILE A 240 -13.14 -11.87 34.96
C ILE A 240 -11.68 -11.38 34.98
N LYS A 241 -11.36 -10.47 35.90
CA LYS A 241 -10.01 -9.94 36.03
C LYS A 241 -9.06 -11.01 36.57
N ASP A 242 -9.47 -11.79 37.56
CA ASP A 242 -8.62 -12.82 38.15
C ASP A 242 -8.34 -13.95 37.15
N GLU A 243 -9.37 -14.40 36.43
CA GLU A 243 -9.27 -15.52 35.48
C GLU A 243 -8.57 -15.15 34.17
N LEU A 244 -8.89 -13.97 33.61
CA LEU A 244 -8.51 -13.58 32.25
C LEU A 244 -7.64 -12.31 32.19
N GLN A 245 -7.36 -11.68 33.33
CA GLN A 245 -6.53 -10.48 33.43
C GLN A 245 -6.97 -9.40 32.44
N MET A 246 -8.28 -9.17 32.35
CA MET A 246 -8.88 -8.15 31.49
C MET A 246 -10.11 -7.51 32.12
N SER A 247 -10.54 -6.35 31.60
CA SER A 247 -11.75 -5.68 32.10
C SER A 247 -13.03 -6.38 31.63
N LYS A 248 -14.11 -6.31 32.44
CA LYS A 248 -15.43 -6.83 32.05
C LYS A 248 -15.95 -6.25 30.74
N LYS A 249 -15.64 -4.99 30.44
CA LYS A 249 -16.00 -4.33 29.17
C LYS A 249 -15.33 -5.01 27.97
N ASN A 250 -14.03 -5.27 28.08
CA ASN A 250 -13.24 -5.91 27.04
C ASN A 250 -13.63 -7.37 26.86
N PHE A 251 -13.83 -8.09 27.96
CA PHE A 251 -14.34 -9.46 27.97
C PHE A 251 -15.69 -9.58 27.24
N LYS A 252 -16.68 -8.74 27.57
CA LYS A 252 -17.99 -8.73 26.88
C LYS A 252 -17.87 -8.51 25.38
N LYS A 253 -17.00 -7.58 24.96
CA LYS A 253 -16.78 -7.28 23.55
C LYS A 253 -16.13 -8.47 22.83
N ALA A 254 -15.18 -9.15 23.48
CA ALA A 254 -14.48 -10.31 22.94
C ALA A 254 -15.38 -11.56 22.83
N ILE A 255 -16.07 -11.97 23.91
CA ILE A 255 -17.00 -13.12 23.85
C ILE A 255 -18.17 -12.86 22.90
N GLY A 256 -18.67 -11.63 22.81
CA GLY A 256 -19.73 -11.27 21.87
C GLY A 256 -19.30 -11.43 20.41
N GLY A 257 -18.04 -11.11 20.11
CA GLY A 257 -17.44 -11.39 18.80
C GLY A 257 -17.30 -12.90 18.55
N LEU A 258 -16.69 -13.64 19.48
CA LEU A 258 -16.51 -15.11 19.35
C LEU A 258 -17.85 -15.87 19.19
N TYR A 259 -18.90 -15.41 19.88
CA TYR A 259 -20.25 -15.97 19.76
C TYR A 259 -20.87 -15.69 18.39
N LYS A 260 -20.72 -14.45 17.88
CA LYS A 260 -21.18 -14.09 16.53
C LYS A 260 -20.46 -14.89 15.46
N ASP A 261 -19.16 -15.15 15.66
CA ASP A 261 -18.31 -15.95 14.78
C ASP A 261 -18.57 -17.47 14.92
N LYS A 262 -19.49 -17.88 15.82
CA LYS A 262 -19.86 -19.28 16.13
C LYS A 262 -18.68 -20.15 16.57
N ILE A 263 -17.73 -19.55 17.28
CA ILE A 263 -16.57 -20.24 17.85
C ILE A 263 -16.87 -20.74 19.27
N ILE A 264 -17.71 -20.00 20.01
CA ILE A 264 -18.10 -20.35 21.37
C ILE A 264 -19.62 -20.31 21.53
N ASP A 265 -20.10 -21.05 22.52
CA ASP A 265 -21.43 -20.91 23.09
C ASP A 265 -21.35 -20.19 24.44
N ILE A 266 -22.35 -19.35 24.73
CA ILE A 266 -22.42 -18.56 25.96
C ILE A 266 -23.64 -19.02 26.75
N SER A 267 -23.38 -19.57 27.94
CA SER A 267 -24.40 -19.90 28.93
C SER A 267 -24.37 -18.90 30.09
N ASP A 268 -25.32 -19.02 31.01
CA ASP A 268 -25.47 -18.10 32.13
C ASP A 268 -24.23 -18.01 33.05
N ASP A 269 -23.51 -19.11 33.23
CA ASP A 269 -22.41 -19.25 34.18
C ASP A 269 -21.07 -19.61 33.53
N LYS A 270 -21.04 -19.83 32.21
CA LYS A 270 -19.87 -20.34 31.50
C LYS A 270 -19.87 -20.02 30.02
N ILE A 271 -18.68 -20.06 29.43
CA ILE A 271 -18.46 -20.08 27.99
C ILE A 271 -17.83 -21.41 27.59
N LYS A 272 -18.23 -21.94 26.42
CA LYS A 272 -17.74 -23.22 25.92
C LYS A 272 -17.32 -23.09 24.46
N LEU A 273 -16.19 -23.69 24.10
CA LEU A 273 -15.77 -23.85 22.71
C LEU A 273 -16.72 -24.81 21.98
N LEU A 274 -17.10 -24.46 20.75
CA LEU A 274 -17.98 -25.26 19.89
C LEU A 274 -17.22 -26.35 19.14
#